data_AF-A0A4P7AHG3-F1
#
_entry.id   AF-A0A4P7AHG3-F1
#
_cell.length_a   1.000
_cell.length_b   1.000
_cell.length_c   1.000
_cell.angle_alpha   90.00
_cell.angle_beta   90.00
_cell.angle_gamma   90.00
#
_symmetry.space_group_name_H-M   'P 1'
#
loop_
_entity.id
_entity.type
_entity.pdbx_description
1 polymer ?
#
loop_
_entity_poly.entity_id
_entity_poly.type
_entity_poly.pdbx_seq_one_letter_code
_entity_poly.pdbx_strand_id
1 'polypeptide(L)'
;MKNIENNKNMWKNFSEQRTDFFVSAGFLLIESIIPGILVWLLVGNDFSFSFLNNLPDPKVGYIILICIIYLMFTFLSTFIFYILKLHKEDNFTYATTTTLVFITLILLGFAFNKNDTVFIIIKLVIVLFSAIIAVTLGVFITYIAKNKSFKKLEIFENYLSDYKEGKSVPLKIIDKIKKYEINLEQQKQKQKKIDDLKIELENKIEAEYQQQKQKDLEKKQKLNEKLDSKEKKARLKEQKKEAKKNKIEFK
;
A
#
# COMPACT_ATOMS: atom_id res chain seq x y z
N MET A 1 -0.25 -17.62 -20.18
CA MET A 1 -0.51 -17.97 -18.76
C MET A 1 0.75 -17.91 -17.88
N LYS A 2 1.93 -18.42 -18.31
CA LYS A 2 3.20 -18.33 -17.54
C LYS A 2 3.63 -16.92 -17.04
N ASN A 3 3.40 -15.86 -17.83
CA ASN A 3 3.77 -14.50 -17.42
C ASN A 3 2.88 -13.91 -16.31
N ILE A 4 1.64 -14.38 -16.18
CA ILE A 4 0.71 -13.87 -15.15
C ILE A 4 1.04 -14.49 -13.79
N GLU A 5 1.42 -15.77 -13.74
CA GLU A 5 1.88 -16.43 -12.51
C GLU A 5 3.18 -15.83 -11.98
N ASN A 6 4.16 -15.56 -12.84
CA ASN A 6 5.42 -14.93 -12.43
C ASN A 6 5.21 -13.54 -11.82
N ASN A 7 4.34 -12.71 -12.42
CA ASN A 7 4.03 -11.40 -11.86
C ASN A 7 3.27 -11.50 -10.53
N LYS A 8 2.34 -12.45 -10.39
CA LYS A 8 1.58 -12.65 -9.15
C LYS A 8 2.47 -13.07 -7.98
N ASN A 9 3.44 -13.94 -8.23
CA ASN A 9 4.42 -14.37 -7.23
C ASN A 9 5.34 -13.22 -6.81
N MET A 10 5.73 -12.31 -7.73
CA MET A 10 6.48 -11.11 -7.37
C MET A 10 5.71 -10.17 -6.43
N TRP A 11 4.45 -9.87 -6.73
CA TRP A 11 3.65 -8.97 -5.89
C TRP A 11 3.33 -9.56 -4.51
N LYS A 12 3.11 -10.88 -4.42
CA LYS A 12 2.88 -11.58 -3.15
C LYS A 12 4.14 -11.59 -2.27
N ASN A 13 5.30 -11.85 -2.88
CA ASN A 13 6.59 -11.77 -2.19
C ASN A 13 6.91 -10.33 -1.74
N PHE A 14 6.42 -9.32 -2.46
CA PHE A 14 6.62 -7.91 -2.12
C PHE A 14 5.77 -7.48 -0.91
N SER A 15 4.50 -7.89 -0.82
CA SER A 15 3.64 -7.58 0.33
C SER A 15 4.12 -8.27 1.61
N GLU A 16 4.62 -9.50 1.52
CA GLU A 16 5.12 -10.24 2.70
C GLU A 16 6.43 -9.67 3.26
N GLN A 17 7.17 -8.89 2.46
CA GLN A 17 8.45 -8.28 2.85
C GLN A 17 8.32 -6.89 3.49
N ARG A 18 7.12 -6.30 3.53
CA ARG A 18 6.90 -4.93 4.02
C ARG A 18 5.96 -4.91 5.22
N THR A 19 5.99 -3.81 5.95
CA THR A 19 5.00 -3.57 6.99
C THR A 19 3.67 -3.20 6.34
N ASP A 20 2.56 -3.68 6.88
CA ASP A 20 1.23 -3.23 6.45
C ASP A 20 1.15 -1.70 6.53
N PHE A 21 0.58 -1.08 5.50
CA PHE A 21 0.60 0.37 5.33
C PHE A 21 0.08 1.13 6.57
N PHE A 22 -1.05 0.70 7.14
CA PHE A 22 -1.65 1.35 8.31
C PHE A 22 -0.80 1.19 9.57
N VAL A 23 -0.13 0.04 9.73
CA VAL A 23 0.78 -0.20 10.85
C VAL A 23 2.00 0.70 10.73
N SER A 24 2.60 0.74 9.54
CA SER A 24 3.72 1.62 9.21
C SER A 24 3.36 3.09 9.44
N ALA A 25 2.19 3.55 8.96
CA ALA A 25 1.73 4.91 9.17
C ALA A 25 1.52 5.24 10.65
N GLY A 26 0.99 4.31 11.45
CA GLY A 26 0.82 4.49 12.89
C GLY A 26 2.16 4.66 13.63
N PHE A 27 3.15 3.83 13.32
CA PHE A 27 4.49 3.96 13.88
C PHE A 27 5.16 5.26 13.42
N LEU A 28 5.05 5.62 12.14
CA LEU A 28 5.59 6.87 11.61
C LEU A 28 5.00 8.11 12.31
N LEU A 29 3.71 8.07 12.66
CA LEU A 29 3.07 9.14 13.43
C LEU A 29 3.71 9.31 14.80
N ILE A 30 3.88 8.21 15.55
CA ILE A 30 4.39 8.22 16.92
C ILE A 30 5.88 8.52 16.97
N GLU A 31 6.67 7.91 16.09
CA GLU A 31 8.13 7.97 16.11
C GLU A 31 8.66 9.27 15.50
N SER A 32 7.98 9.82 14.48
CA SER A 32 8.53 10.93 13.69
C SER A 32 7.58 12.11 13.58
N ILE A 33 6.35 11.94 13.08
CA ILE A 33 5.50 13.09 12.70
C ILE A 33 5.05 13.87 13.93
N ILE A 34 4.45 13.22 14.93
CA ILE A 34 3.96 13.90 16.14
C ILE A 34 5.12 14.59 16.88
N PRO A 35 6.25 13.92 17.18
CA PRO A 35 7.40 14.59 17.79
C PRO A 35 7.95 15.73 16.93
N GLY A 36 8.02 15.56 15.60
CA GLY A 36 8.51 16.59 14.68
C GLY A 36 7.64 17.84 14.68
N ILE A 37 6.31 17.67 14.63
CA ILE A 37 5.35 18.77 14.74
C ILE A 37 5.48 19.45 16.11
N LEU A 38 5.60 18.68 17.20
CA LEU A 38 5.77 19.25 18.54
C LEU A 38 7.05 20.09 18.62
N VAL A 39 8.19 19.59 18.14
CA VAL A 39 9.44 20.37 18.14
C VAL A 39 9.29 21.62 17.27
N TRP A 40 8.68 21.51 16.09
CA TRP A 40 8.46 22.65 15.20
C TRP A 40 7.54 23.71 15.81
N LEU A 41 6.44 23.33 16.46
CA LEU A 41 5.54 24.29 17.11
C LEU A 41 6.16 24.92 18.37
N LEU A 42 6.87 24.13 19.18
CA LEU A 42 7.41 24.58 20.46
C LEU A 42 8.65 25.46 20.29
N VAL A 43 9.48 25.19 19.29
CA VAL A 43 10.81 25.82 19.15
C VAL A 43 10.99 26.48 17.77
N GLY A 44 10.08 26.28 16.82
CA GLY A 44 10.18 26.89 15.50
C GLY A 44 10.03 28.41 15.51
N ASN A 45 10.77 29.07 14.62
CA ASN A 45 10.77 30.53 14.47
C ASN A 45 9.50 31.08 13.80
N ASP A 46 8.63 30.21 13.27
CA ASP A 46 7.44 30.60 12.52
C ASP A 46 6.25 31.00 13.41
N PHE A 47 6.32 30.71 14.72
CA PHE A 47 5.20 30.87 15.64
C PHE A 47 5.49 31.86 16.77
N SER A 48 4.54 32.77 17.00
CA SER A 48 4.61 33.77 18.07
C SER A 48 4.51 33.19 19.48
N PHE A 49 3.89 32.01 19.63
CA PHE A 49 3.74 31.30 20.90
C PHE A 49 4.89 30.32 21.20
N SER A 50 5.91 30.25 20.35
CA SER A 50 7.04 29.34 20.57
C SER A 50 7.83 29.71 21.82
N PHE A 51 8.43 28.71 22.47
CA PHE A 51 9.35 28.87 23.59
C PHE A 51 10.74 29.35 23.17
N LEU A 52 10.91 29.77 21.91
CA LEU A 52 12.18 30.22 21.35
C LEU A 52 12.81 31.36 22.17
N ASN A 53 11.99 32.28 22.67
CA ASN A 53 12.47 33.40 23.48
C ASN A 53 12.87 33.00 24.91
N ASN A 54 12.51 31.79 25.35
CA ASN A 54 12.89 31.25 26.64
C ASN A 54 14.22 30.46 26.56
N LEU A 55 14.76 30.26 25.35
CA LEU A 55 16.04 29.58 25.17
C LEU A 55 17.22 30.52 25.49
N PRO A 56 18.28 30.01 26.14
CA PRO A 56 19.48 30.81 26.40
C PRO A 56 20.21 31.16 25.10
N ASP A 57 20.96 32.27 25.12
CA ASP A 57 21.84 32.63 24.01
C ASP A 57 23.14 31.80 24.05
N PRO A 58 23.64 31.30 22.89
CA PRO A 58 23.07 31.47 21.55
C PRO A 58 21.94 30.47 21.25
N LYS A 59 20.74 30.98 20.89
CA LYS A 59 19.53 30.17 20.63
C LYS A 59 19.76 29.04 19.61
N VAL A 60 20.50 29.33 18.54
CA VAL A 60 20.79 28.38 17.43
C VAL A 60 21.42 27.08 17.94
N GLY A 61 22.34 27.16 18.90
CA GLY A 61 23.00 25.97 19.44
C GLY A 61 22.03 25.02 20.14
N TYR A 62 21.10 25.56 20.93
CA TYR A 62 20.06 24.77 21.59
C TYR A 62 19.09 24.15 20.60
N ILE A 63 18.73 24.85 19.53
CA ILE A 63 17.85 24.32 18.49
C ILE A 63 18.51 23.13 17.79
N ILE A 64 19.80 23.25 17.42
CA ILE A 64 20.56 22.14 16.84
C ILE A 64 20.59 20.94 17.79
N LEU A 65 20.82 21.18 19.08
CA LEU A 65 20.82 20.12 20.09
C LEU A 65 19.45 19.43 20.19
N ILE A 66 18.34 20.20 20.19
CA ILE A 66 16.98 19.65 20.21
C ILE A 66 16.71 18.81 18.95
N CYS A 67 17.13 19.28 17.77
CA CYS A 67 17.04 18.53 16.53
C CYS A 67 17.85 17.22 16.57
N ILE A 68 19.05 17.22 17.17
CA ILE A 68 19.85 16.00 17.36
C ILE A 68 19.15 15.04 18.32
N ILE A 69 18.60 15.53 19.44
CA ILE A 69 17.84 14.71 20.40
C ILE A 69 16.61 14.10 19.71
N TYR A 70 15.90 14.88 18.89
CA TYR A 70 14.78 14.39 18.09
C TYR A 70 15.22 13.30 17.11
N LEU A 71 16.33 13.49 16.38
CA LEU A 71 16.88 12.46 15.50
C LEU A 71 17.24 11.17 16.25
N MET A 72 17.89 11.30 17.41
CA MET A 72 18.23 10.16 18.27
C MET A 72 16.99 9.47 18.80
N PHE A 73 15.98 10.23 19.24
CA PHE A 73 14.69 9.71 19.71
C PHE A 73 14.03 8.88 18.61
N THR A 74 13.86 9.43 17.41
CA THR A 74 13.26 8.70 16.28
C THR A 74 14.03 7.41 16.05
N PHE A 75 15.35 7.49 15.85
CA PHE A 75 16.15 6.32 15.53
C PHE A 75 16.09 5.23 16.61
N LEU A 76 16.17 5.61 17.89
CA LEU A 76 16.05 4.68 19.01
C LEU A 76 14.65 4.06 19.09
N SER A 77 13.59 4.85 18.93
CA SER A 77 12.22 4.33 18.96
C SER A 77 11.97 3.34 17.81
N THR A 78 12.34 3.69 16.58
CA THR A 78 12.22 2.80 15.41
C THR A 78 13.05 1.52 15.62
N PHE A 79 14.23 1.63 16.22
CA PHE A 79 15.07 0.47 16.52
C PHE A 79 14.46 -0.45 17.59
N ILE A 80 13.89 0.12 18.66
CA ILE A 80 13.19 -0.63 19.70
C ILE A 80 11.99 -1.36 19.10
N PHE A 81 11.13 -0.67 18.35
CA PHE A 81 9.95 -1.27 17.74
C PHE A 81 10.28 -2.31 16.65
N TYR A 82 11.38 -2.11 15.92
CA TYR A 82 11.96 -3.13 15.04
C TYR A 82 12.40 -4.38 15.80
N ILE A 83 13.12 -4.25 16.92
CA ILE A 83 13.53 -5.39 17.76
C ILE A 83 12.30 -6.15 18.30
N LEU A 84 11.27 -5.41 18.71
CA LEU A 84 9.99 -5.96 19.17
C LEU A 84 9.16 -6.56 18.03
N LYS A 85 9.63 -6.50 16.78
CA LYS A 85 8.97 -7.02 15.57
C LYS A 85 7.59 -6.42 15.32
N LEU A 86 7.35 -5.18 15.75
CA LEU A 86 6.07 -4.50 15.53
C LEU A 86 5.96 -3.95 14.10
N HIS A 87 7.10 -3.66 13.48
CA HIS A 87 7.21 -3.30 12.06
C HIS A 87 8.48 -3.92 11.45
N LYS A 88 8.59 -3.88 10.12
CA LYS A 88 9.72 -4.35 9.32
C LYS A 88 10.78 -3.26 9.16
N GLU A 89 11.86 -3.59 8.44
CA GLU A 89 13.02 -2.72 8.22
C GLU A 89 12.68 -1.46 7.39
N ASP A 90 11.63 -1.49 6.59
CA ASP A 90 11.20 -0.38 5.73
C ASP A 90 10.87 0.90 6.53
N ASN A 91 10.39 0.75 7.76
CA ASN A 91 10.06 1.88 8.63
C ASN A 91 11.27 2.77 8.96
N PHE A 92 12.50 2.24 8.95
CA PHE A 92 13.71 3.07 9.11
C PHE A 92 13.85 4.10 8.00
N THR A 93 13.49 3.74 6.75
CA THR A 93 13.53 4.70 5.64
C THR A 93 12.54 5.82 5.89
N TYR A 94 11.29 5.48 6.21
CA TYR A 94 10.23 6.45 6.40
C TYR A 94 10.50 7.37 7.60
N ALA A 95 10.77 6.80 8.77
CA ALA A 95 11.00 7.54 10.01
C ALA A 95 12.22 8.48 9.90
N THR A 96 13.34 7.98 9.38
CA THR A 96 14.56 8.80 9.18
C THR A 96 14.32 9.92 8.17
N THR A 97 13.66 9.61 7.05
CA THR A 97 13.35 10.61 6.02
C THR A 97 12.48 11.73 6.58
N THR A 98 11.37 11.38 7.21
CA THR A 98 10.44 12.34 7.80
C THR A 98 11.11 13.20 8.85
N THR A 99 11.92 12.59 9.73
CA THR A 99 12.65 13.30 10.77
C THR A 99 13.65 14.31 10.20
N LEU A 100 14.43 13.93 9.20
CA LEU A 100 15.39 14.83 8.55
C LEU A 100 14.70 15.96 7.78
N VAL A 101 13.53 15.69 7.18
CA VAL A 101 12.70 16.73 6.56
C VAL A 101 12.21 17.74 7.60
N PHE A 102 11.69 17.29 8.74
CA PHE A 102 11.30 18.20 9.84
C PHE A 102 12.48 19.00 10.39
N ILE A 103 13.63 18.36 10.61
CA ILE A 103 14.85 19.05 11.05
C ILE A 103 15.26 20.12 10.03
N THR A 104 15.22 19.80 8.74
CA THR A 104 15.53 20.77 7.68
C THR A 104 14.57 21.95 7.72
N LEU A 105 13.27 21.68 7.84
CA LEU A 105 12.22 22.69 7.91
C LEU A 105 12.44 23.62 9.11
N ILE A 106 12.71 23.06 10.30
CA ILE A 106 12.98 23.83 11.53
C ILE A 106 14.22 24.72 11.33
N LEU A 107 15.34 24.14 10.86
CA LEU A 107 16.59 24.88 10.69
C LEU A 107 16.49 25.97 9.61
N LEU A 108 15.70 25.76 8.56
CA LEU A 108 15.45 26.78 7.53
C LEU A 108 14.64 27.96 8.07
N GLY A 109 13.72 27.74 9.01
CA GLY A 109 13.01 28.80 9.72
C GLY A 109 13.97 29.75 10.46
N PHE A 110 15.10 29.22 10.94
CA PHE A 110 16.16 30.00 11.60
C PHE A 110 17.16 30.63 10.64
N ALA A 111 17.54 29.90 9.60
CA ALA A 111 18.49 30.41 8.60
C ALA A 111 17.91 31.58 7.79
N PHE A 112 16.60 31.56 7.55
CA PHE A 112 15.90 32.56 6.75
C PHE A 112 14.73 33.18 7.54
N ASN A 113 15.05 34.25 8.28
CA ASN A 113 14.06 35.02 9.05
C ASN A 113 13.06 35.81 8.16
N LYS A 114 13.28 35.88 6.84
CA LYS A 114 12.38 36.54 5.91
C LYS A 114 11.37 35.54 5.33
N ASN A 115 10.10 35.88 5.41
CA ASN A 115 8.99 35.11 4.86
C ASN A 115 8.41 35.76 3.60
N ASP A 116 9.28 36.25 2.72
CA ASP A 116 8.87 36.72 1.39
C ASP A 116 8.58 35.53 0.47
N THR A 117 7.69 35.70 -0.51
CA THR A 117 7.28 34.65 -1.45
C THR A 117 8.47 33.92 -2.10
N VAL A 118 9.53 34.67 -2.46
CA VAL A 118 10.76 34.10 -3.05
C VAL A 118 11.48 33.19 -2.05
N PHE A 119 11.60 33.60 -0.79
CA PHE A 119 12.24 32.77 0.25
C PHE A 119 11.42 31.54 0.60
N ILE A 120 10.08 31.61 0.54
CA ILE A 120 9.21 30.44 0.72
C ILE A 120 9.48 29.41 -0.38
N ILE A 121 9.59 29.84 -1.65
CA ILE A 121 9.92 28.96 -2.77
C ILE A 121 11.31 28.33 -2.57
N ILE A 122 12.31 29.12 -2.16
CA ILE A 122 13.66 28.61 -1.89
C ILE A 122 13.64 27.57 -0.76
N LYS A 123 12.94 27.85 0.35
CA LYS A 123 12.77 26.90 1.48
C LYS A 123 12.15 25.59 0.98
N LEU A 124 11.10 25.65 0.17
CA LEU A 124 10.45 24.48 -0.41
C LEU A 124 11.42 23.65 -1.26
N VAL A 125 12.21 24.29 -2.12
CA VAL A 125 13.21 23.61 -2.96
C VAL A 125 14.26 22.91 -2.10
N ILE A 126 14.77 23.58 -1.05
CA ILE A 126 15.75 22.98 -0.15
C ILE A 126 15.15 21.76 0.59
N VAL A 127 13.90 21.86 1.04
CA VAL A 127 13.20 20.73 1.69
C VAL A 127 13.02 19.54 0.72
N LEU A 128 12.70 19.80 -0.55
CA LEU A 128 12.61 18.73 -1.55
C LEU A 128 13.96 18.05 -1.80
N PHE A 129 15.04 18.84 -1.93
CA PHE A 129 16.39 18.29 -2.06
C PHE A 129 16.83 17.51 -0.82
N SER A 130 16.53 18.01 0.38
CA SER A 130 16.87 17.31 1.62
C SER A 130 16.09 16.01 1.76
N ALA A 131 14.83 15.96 1.31
CA ALA A 131 14.05 14.72 1.27
C ALA A 131 14.70 13.65 0.38
N ILE A 132 15.23 14.01 -0.80
CA ILE A 132 15.92 13.06 -1.69
C ILE A 132 17.16 12.47 -1.01
N ILE A 133 17.97 13.33 -0.37
CA ILE A 133 19.16 12.90 0.38
C ILE A 133 18.75 12.02 1.56
N ALA A 134 17.72 12.42 2.30
CA ALA A 134 17.23 11.71 3.46
C ALA A 134 16.65 10.32 3.11
N VAL A 135 15.92 10.19 2.00
CA VAL A 135 15.47 8.89 1.48
C VAL A 135 16.66 8.00 1.18
N THR A 136 17.69 8.54 0.52
CA THR A 136 18.90 7.78 0.19
C THR A 136 19.57 7.22 1.46
N LEU A 137 19.76 8.07 2.48
CA LEU A 137 20.29 7.65 3.78
C LEU A 137 19.39 6.61 4.47
N GLY A 138 18.07 6.82 4.45
CA GLY A 138 17.09 5.89 5.02
C GLY A 138 17.13 4.51 4.37
N VAL A 139 17.30 4.45 3.04
CA VAL A 139 17.46 3.21 2.29
C VAL A 139 18.75 2.49 2.70
N PHE A 140 19.87 3.20 2.87
CA PHE A 140 21.11 2.60 3.36
C PHE A 140 20.95 1.99 4.75
N ILE A 141 20.30 2.69 5.69
CA ILE A 141 20.02 2.17 7.03
C ILE A 141 19.16 0.90 6.95
N THR A 142 18.11 0.95 6.13
CA THR A 142 17.20 -0.18 5.90
C THR A 142 17.94 -1.38 5.32
N TYR A 143 18.86 -1.15 4.38
CA TYR A 143 19.68 -2.21 3.79
C TYR A 143 20.59 -2.87 4.85
N ILE A 144 21.21 -2.09 5.72
CA ILE A 144 22.03 -2.61 6.83
C ILE A 144 21.18 -3.47 7.78
N ALA A 145 19.96 -3.01 8.12
CA ALA A 145 19.03 -3.79 8.94
C ALA A 145 18.63 -5.10 8.24
N LYS A 146 18.29 -5.03 6.94
CA LYS A 146 17.88 -6.19 6.14
C LYS A 146 18.99 -7.23 5.99
N ASN A 147 20.25 -6.79 5.86
CA ASN A 147 21.40 -7.69 5.78
C ASN A 147 21.54 -8.58 7.03
N LYS A 148 21.24 -8.05 8.23
CA LYS A 148 21.23 -8.87 9.46
C LYS A 148 20.10 -9.91 9.43
N SER A 149 18.94 -9.55 8.90
CA SER A 149 17.81 -10.49 8.73
C SER A 149 18.15 -11.59 7.73
N PHE A 150 18.79 -11.26 6.59
CA PHE A 150 19.20 -12.24 5.59
C PHE A 150 20.22 -13.25 6.11
N LYS A 151 21.27 -12.80 6.80
CA LYS A 151 22.25 -13.73 7.39
C LYS A 151 21.61 -14.71 8.37
N LYS A 152 20.62 -14.26 9.15
CA LYS A 152 19.87 -15.16 10.06
C LYS A 152 19.04 -16.18 9.30
N LEU A 153 18.44 -15.79 8.18
CA LEU A 153 17.65 -16.69 7.34
C LEU A 153 18.54 -17.74 6.67
N GLU A 154 19.67 -17.33 6.09
CA GLU A 154 20.64 -18.22 5.45
C GLU A 154 21.15 -19.29 6.44
N ILE A 155 21.54 -18.88 7.65
CA ILE A 155 21.93 -19.81 8.71
C ILE A 155 20.80 -20.79 9.04
N PHE A 156 19.56 -20.31 9.08
CA PHE A 156 18.40 -21.17 9.37
C PHE A 156 18.08 -22.15 8.23
N GLU A 157 18.19 -21.72 6.98
CA GLU A 157 18.01 -22.57 5.80
C GLU A 157 19.07 -23.67 5.74
N ASN A 158 20.32 -23.35 6.09
CA ASN A 158 21.38 -24.35 6.22
C ASN A 158 21.04 -25.41 7.27
N TYR A 159 20.58 -25.00 8.46
CA TYR A 159 20.12 -25.94 9.48
C TYR A 159 18.93 -26.80 9.04
N LEU A 160 18.03 -26.24 8.22
CA LEU A 160 16.90 -26.99 7.67
C LEU A 160 17.34 -28.01 6.62
N SER A 161 18.34 -27.69 5.78
CA SER A 161 18.95 -28.67 4.86
C SER A 161 19.63 -29.79 5.63
N ASP A 162 20.45 -29.43 6.63
CA ASP A 162 21.15 -30.40 7.48
C ASP A 162 20.17 -31.33 8.22
N TYR A 163 19.06 -30.80 8.72
CA TYR A 163 18.01 -31.61 9.37
C TYR A 163 17.37 -32.60 8.40
N LYS A 164 17.07 -32.19 7.16
CA LYS A 164 16.50 -33.06 6.12
C LYS A 164 17.47 -34.15 5.66
N GLU A 165 18.76 -33.86 5.69
CA GLU A 165 19.84 -34.80 5.37
C GLU A 165 20.20 -35.72 6.55
N GLY A 166 19.54 -35.55 7.72
CA GLY A 166 19.79 -36.37 8.91
C GLY A 166 21.08 -36.01 9.65
N LYS A 167 21.68 -34.85 9.36
CA LYS A 167 22.87 -34.34 10.06
C LYS A 167 22.51 -33.78 11.44
N SER A 168 23.49 -33.72 12.33
CA SER A 168 23.30 -33.20 13.69
C SER A 168 23.05 -31.68 13.69
N VAL A 169 21.86 -31.27 14.13
CA VAL A 169 21.45 -29.86 14.25
C VAL A 169 21.26 -29.50 15.74
N PRO A 170 21.56 -28.26 16.18
CA PRO A 170 21.35 -27.86 17.56
C PRO A 170 19.90 -28.07 18.04
N LEU A 171 19.72 -28.73 19.19
CA LEU A 171 18.41 -29.06 19.79
C LEU A 171 17.44 -27.86 19.87
N LYS A 172 17.96 -26.67 20.19
CA LYS A 172 17.17 -25.43 20.29
C LYS A 172 16.53 -24.97 18.96
N ILE A 173 17.00 -25.50 17.82
CA ILE A 173 16.56 -25.14 16.48
C ILE A 173 15.55 -26.16 15.92
N ILE A 174 15.61 -27.42 16.37
CA ILE A 174 14.75 -28.51 15.89
C ILE A 174 13.26 -28.16 16.04
N ASP A 175 12.85 -27.62 17.19
CA ASP A 175 11.46 -27.22 17.42
C ASP A 175 11.01 -26.08 16.49
N LYS A 176 11.94 -25.18 16.13
CA LYS A 176 11.65 -24.10 15.19
C LYS A 176 11.51 -24.62 13.77
N ILE A 177 12.34 -25.58 13.36
CA ILE A 177 12.26 -26.25 12.06
C ILE A 177 10.92 -26.99 11.94
N LYS A 178 10.54 -27.80 12.93
CA LYS A 178 9.25 -28.51 12.93
C LYS A 178 8.06 -27.57 12.81
N LYS A 179 8.05 -26.48 13.58
CA LYS A 179 7.00 -25.44 13.48
C LYS A 179 6.98 -24.78 12.11
N TYR A 180 8.14 -24.53 11.53
CA TYR A 180 8.26 -23.94 10.20
C TYR A 180 7.73 -24.88 9.11
N GLU A 181 8.03 -26.18 9.18
CA GLU A 181 7.49 -27.19 8.27
C GLU A 181 5.96 -27.28 8.34
N ILE A 182 5.40 -27.30 9.56
CA ILE A 182 3.95 -27.27 9.78
C ILE A 182 3.33 -26.02 9.15
N ASN A 183 3.95 -24.84 9.36
CA ASN A 183 3.45 -23.59 8.80
C ASN A 183 3.52 -23.59 7.26
N LEU A 184 4.59 -24.09 6.67
CA LEU A 184 4.73 -24.24 5.22
C LEU A 184 3.64 -25.14 4.64
N GLU A 185 3.33 -26.23 5.31
CA GLU A 185 2.28 -27.16 4.88
C GLU A 185 0.89 -26.51 4.98
N GLN A 186 0.60 -25.81 6.08
CA GLN A 186 -0.63 -25.04 6.22
C GLN A 186 -0.77 -23.95 5.14
N GLN A 187 0.32 -23.26 4.78
CA GLN A 187 0.31 -22.27 3.70
C GLN A 187 0.02 -22.91 2.34
N LYS A 188 0.63 -24.06 2.03
CA LYS A 188 0.34 -24.82 0.80
C LYS A 188 -1.13 -25.24 0.75
N GLN A 189 -1.69 -25.71 1.87
CA GLN A 189 -3.10 -26.08 1.94
C GLN A 189 -4.04 -24.87 1.77
N LYS A 190 -3.73 -23.74 2.39
CA LYS A 190 -4.50 -22.49 2.20
C LYS A 190 -4.46 -22.03 0.76
N GLN A 191 -3.29 -22.10 0.11
CA GLN A 191 -3.15 -21.71 -1.29
C GLN A 191 -4.01 -22.60 -2.21
N LYS A 192 -3.95 -23.94 -2.01
CA LYS A 192 -4.83 -24.86 -2.75
C LYS A 192 -6.30 -24.50 -2.60
N LYS A 193 -6.77 -24.23 -1.38
CA LYS A 193 -8.16 -23.81 -1.13
C LYS A 193 -8.53 -22.51 -1.86
N ILE A 194 -7.62 -21.54 -1.91
CA ILE A 194 -7.85 -20.28 -2.64
C ILE A 194 -7.97 -20.55 -4.14
N ASP A 195 -7.11 -21.42 -4.68
CA ASP A 195 -7.13 -21.78 -6.09
C ASP A 195 -8.41 -22.53 -6.45
N ASP A 196 -8.86 -23.46 -5.59
CA ASP A 196 -10.13 -24.18 -5.75
C ASP A 196 -11.34 -23.22 -5.71
N LEU A 197 -11.37 -22.29 -4.74
CA LEU A 197 -12.42 -21.26 -4.64
C LEU A 197 -12.44 -20.34 -5.86
N LYS A 198 -11.27 -20.03 -6.43
CA LYS A 198 -11.18 -19.19 -7.63
C LYS A 198 -11.79 -19.89 -8.85
N ILE A 199 -11.53 -21.18 -9.01
CA ILE A 199 -12.14 -22.01 -10.06
C ILE A 199 -13.65 -22.07 -9.87
N GLU A 200 -14.12 -22.30 -8.64
CA GLU A 200 -15.55 -22.33 -8.32
C GLU A 200 -16.23 -20.99 -8.66
N LEU A 201 -15.59 -19.87 -8.32
CA LEU A 201 -16.11 -18.53 -8.54
C LEU A 201 -16.12 -18.16 -10.03
N GLU A 202 -15.08 -18.54 -10.79
CA GLU A 202 -15.05 -18.39 -12.25
C GLU A 202 -16.19 -19.19 -12.93
N ASN A 203 -16.42 -20.43 -12.50
CA ASN A 203 -17.53 -21.24 -13.01
C ASN A 203 -18.89 -20.62 -12.69
N LYS A 204 -19.05 -20.04 -11.49
CA LYS A 204 -20.30 -19.39 -11.07
C LYS A 204 -20.58 -18.12 -11.86
N ILE A 205 -19.55 -17.30 -12.10
CA ILE A 205 -19.65 -16.10 -12.94
C ILE A 205 -20.04 -16.48 -14.38
N GLU A 206 -19.41 -17.50 -14.95
CA GLU A 206 -19.73 -17.95 -16.32
C GLU A 206 -21.18 -18.46 -16.39
N ALA A 207 -21.62 -19.25 -15.40
CA ALA A 207 -23.01 -19.73 -15.33
C ALA A 207 -24.03 -18.59 -15.24
N GLU A 208 -23.78 -17.60 -14.36
CA GLU A 208 -24.64 -16.41 -14.25
C GLU A 208 -24.66 -15.59 -15.54
N TYR A 209 -23.51 -15.43 -16.20
CA TYR A 209 -23.40 -14.73 -17.48
C TYR A 209 -24.20 -15.43 -18.59
N GLN A 210 -24.09 -16.76 -18.72
CA GLN A 210 -24.87 -17.53 -19.70
C GLN A 210 -26.36 -17.45 -19.41
N GLN A 211 -26.77 -17.52 -18.14
CA GLN A 211 -28.17 -17.40 -17.75
C GLN A 211 -28.73 -16.00 -18.07
N GLN A 212 -27.95 -14.95 -17.85
CA GLN A 212 -28.35 -13.59 -18.18
C GLN A 212 -28.46 -13.38 -19.70
N LYS A 213 -27.52 -13.93 -20.47
CA LYS A 213 -27.56 -13.92 -21.94
C LYS A 213 -28.80 -14.64 -22.49
N GLN A 214 -29.18 -15.79 -21.92
CA GLN A 214 -30.42 -16.49 -22.29
C GLN A 214 -31.66 -15.65 -21.98
N LYS A 215 -31.75 -15.07 -20.79
CA LYS A 215 -32.87 -14.17 -20.41
C LYS A 215 -33.01 -12.99 -21.37
N ASP A 216 -31.89 -12.41 -21.82
CA ASP A 216 -31.91 -11.28 -22.75
C ASP A 216 -32.29 -11.71 -24.17
N LEU A 217 -31.89 -12.90 -24.62
CA LEU A 217 -32.35 -13.50 -25.87
C LEU A 217 -33.87 -13.76 -25.85
N GLU A 218 -34.39 -14.33 -24.77
CA GLU A 218 -35.83 -14.56 -24.60
C GLU A 218 -36.63 -13.24 -24.59
N LYS A 219 -36.12 -12.20 -23.92
CA LYS A 219 -36.75 -10.87 -23.94
C LYS A 219 -36.79 -10.29 -25.36
N LYS A 220 -35.71 -10.41 -26.12
CA LYS A 220 -35.65 -9.96 -27.53
C LYS A 220 -36.63 -10.73 -28.41
N GLN A 221 -36.71 -12.06 -28.25
CA GLN A 221 -37.67 -12.89 -28.98
C GLN A 221 -39.13 -12.48 -28.66
N LYS A 222 -39.48 -12.35 -27.38
CA LYS A 222 -40.82 -11.89 -26.95
C LYS A 222 -41.15 -10.48 -27.46
N LEU A 223 -40.16 -9.60 -27.55
CA LEU A 223 -40.35 -8.26 -28.12
C LEU A 223 -40.62 -8.33 -29.62
N ASN A 224 -39.85 -9.12 -30.37
CA ASN A 224 -40.03 -9.31 -31.80
C ASN A 224 -41.40 -9.92 -32.12
N GLU A 225 -41.84 -10.95 -31.38
CA GLU A 225 -43.18 -11.53 -31.54
C GLU A 225 -44.30 -10.50 -31.30
N LYS A 226 -44.12 -9.62 -30.30
CA LYS A 226 -45.05 -8.51 -30.04
C LYS A 226 -45.05 -7.48 -31.17
N LEU A 227 -43.91 -7.19 -31.77
CA LEU A 227 -43.81 -6.27 -32.91
C LEU A 227 -44.42 -6.88 -34.17
N ASP A 228 -44.10 -8.14 -34.49
CA ASP A 228 -44.64 -8.87 -35.64
C ASP A 228 -46.17 -9.00 -35.55
N SER A 229 -46.71 -9.29 -34.36
CA SER A 229 -48.16 -9.35 -34.16
C SER A 229 -48.84 -7.98 -34.31
N LYS A 230 -48.19 -6.89 -33.91
CA LYS A 230 -48.66 -5.51 -34.16
C LYS A 230 -48.62 -5.18 -35.65
N GLU A 231 -47.55 -5.54 -36.34
CA GLU A 231 -47.39 -5.30 -37.78
C GLU A 231 -48.43 -6.09 -38.60
N LYS A 232 -48.62 -7.39 -38.32
CA LYS A 232 -49.67 -8.20 -38.95
C LYS A 232 -51.05 -7.60 -38.77
N LYS A 233 -51.37 -7.12 -37.55
CA LYS A 233 -52.63 -6.42 -37.28
C LYS A 233 -52.77 -5.12 -38.07
N ALA A 234 -51.68 -4.36 -38.25
CA ALA A 234 -51.68 -3.14 -39.07
C ALA A 234 -51.92 -3.46 -40.55
N ARG A 235 -51.17 -4.41 -41.13
CA ARG A 235 -51.34 -4.86 -42.52
C ARG A 235 -52.77 -5.36 -42.80
N LEU A 236 -53.34 -6.17 -41.89
CA LEU A 236 -54.73 -6.62 -42.01
C LEU A 236 -55.75 -5.47 -41.95
N LYS A 237 -55.48 -4.41 -41.18
CA LYS A 237 -56.33 -3.21 -41.15
C LYS A 237 -56.23 -2.40 -42.44
N GLU A 238 -55.02 -2.26 -43.00
CA GLU A 238 -54.80 -1.59 -44.29
C GLU A 238 -55.49 -2.34 -45.43
N GLN A 239 -55.29 -3.66 -45.53
CA GLN A 239 -55.99 -4.50 -46.52
C GLN A 239 -57.52 -4.37 -46.41
N LYS A 240 -58.07 -4.31 -45.19
CA LYS A 240 -59.51 -4.06 -44.98
C LYS A 240 -59.95 -2.66 -45.42
N LYS A 241 -59.09 -1.64 -45.29
CA LYS A 241 -59.38 -0.27 -45.76
C LYS A 241 -59.32 -0.18 -47.27
N GLU A 242 -58.31 -0.77 -47.92
CA GLU A 242 -58.19 -0.84 -49.38
C GLU A 242 -59.35 -1.62 -50.00
N ALA A 243 -59.71 -2.78 -49.45
CA ALA A 243 -60.88 -3.55 -49.90
C ALA A 243 -62.20 -2.78 -49.76
N LYS A 244 -62.31 -1.88 -48.77
CA LYS A 244 -63.48 -0.98 -48.64
C LYS A 244 -63.45 0.15 -49.66
N LYS A 245 -62.28 0.75 -49.96
CA LYS A 245 -62.14 1.78 -51.01
C LYS A 245 -62.48 1.22 -52.39
N ASN A 246 -61.94 0.05 -52.75
CA ASN A 246 -62.21 -0.58 -54.05
C ASN A 246 -63.67 -1.01 -54.23
N LYS A 247 -64.43 -1.18 -53.14
CA LYS A 247 -65.88 -1.44 -53.18
C LYS A 247 -66.73 -0.19 -53.42
N ILE A 248 -66.18 1.01 -53.25
CA ILE A 248 -66.90 2.28 -53.37
C ILE A 248 -66.73 2.91 -54.77
N GLU A 249 -65.70 2.53 -55.53
CA GLU A 249 -65.42 3.05 -56.88
C GLU A 249 -66.24 2.41 -58.03
N PHE A 250 -67.16 1.48 -57.73
CA PHE A 250 -68.16 1.00 -58.70
C PHE A 250 -69.51 1.65 -58.44
N LYS A 251 -69.70 2.91 -58.87
CA LYS A 251 -71.00 3.54 -59.11
C LYS A 251 -70.90 4.57 -60.21
#